data_AF-A0A8S3XNF2-F1
#
_entry.id   AF-A0A8S3XNF2-F1
#
_cell.length_a   1.000
_cell.length_b   1.000
_cell.length_c   1.000
_cell.angle_alpha   90.00
_cell.angle_beta   90.00
_cell.angle_gamma   90.00
#
_symmetry.space_group_name_H-M   'P 1'
#
loop_
_entity.id
_entity.type
_entity.pdbx_description
1 polymer ?
#
loop_
_entity_poly.entity_id
_entity_poly.type
_entity_poly.pdbx_seq_one_letter_code
_entity_poly.pdbx_strand_id
1 'polypeptide(L)'
;MSIFESLSSQINQLRAVSIDHGQQDPEPEDHGNYEDCDSNVTSNSDIATESTWRAPGIGTVQKSPMKIYSYDFIPVVAEVQPSIPRADHQTEEQRYSCQKMNLNSWNKIKYKDVQKHLHAAPVFSALKVNPQLTSLGKLTSHSQKTLARTDTVLGTITYCILKEREQIEAALNEVEKKNPEAVSVLKQSLFAKSDSFKQTSDDLLHYTCTRRSEMFENRRRIFKPRSEFLATKLKDLHAPIYSTSKNYLN
;
A
#
# COMPACT_ATOMS: atom_id res chain seq x y z
N MET A 1 -6.29 54.32 -23.76
CA MET A 1 -5.29 53.34 -23.33
C MET A 1 -6.06 52.09 -22.94
N SER A 2 -5.95 51.04 -23.75
CA SER A 2 -6.89 49.91 -23.76
C SER A 2 -6.56 48.93 -22.64
N ILE A 3 -7.58 48.34 -22.00
CA ILE A 3 -7.44 47.30 -20.95
C ILE A 3 -6.49 46.17 -21.40
N PHE A 4 -6.40 45.94 -22.72
CA PHE A 4 -5.50 44.98 -23.34
C PHE A 4 -4.01 45.32 -23.19
N GLU A 5 -3.65 46.61 -23.21
CA GLU A 5 -2.27 47.08 -23.01
C GLU A 5 -1.86 46.92 -21.54
N SER A 6 -2.79 47.16 -20.61
CA SER A 6 -2.58 46.95 -19.17
C SER A 6 -2.35 45.48 -18.82
N LEU A 7 -3.13 44.56 -19.42
CA LEU A 7 -2.97 43.12 -19.23
C LEU A 7 -1.68 42.59 -19.85
N SER A 8 -1.30 43.08 -21.04
CA SER A 8 -0.04 42.70 -21.68
C SER A 8 1.17 43.15 -20.86
N SER A 9 1.11 44.36 -20.28
CA SER A 9 2.14 44.86 -19.35
C SER A 9 2.26 44.02 -18.08
N GLN A 10 1.14 43.59 -17.49
CA GLN A 10 1.15 42.74 -16.28
C GLN A 10 1.71 41.34 -16.55
N ILE A 11 1.41 40.75 -17.71
CA ILE A 11 1.95 39.43 -18.09
C ILE A 11 3.47 39.49 -18.33
N ASN A 12 3.96 40.59 -18.91
CA ASN A 12 5.40 40.78 -19.12
C ASN A 12 6.15 41.03 -17.80
N GLN A 13 5.55 41.74 -16.85
CA GLN A 13 6.12 41.90 -15.50
C GLN A 13 6.18 40.57 -14.73
N LEU A 14 5.16 39.70 -14.85
CA LEU A 14 5.17 38.38 -14.22
C LEU A 14 6.20 37.42 -14.84
N ARG A 15 6.51 37.55 -16.13
CA ARG A 15 7.60 36.77 -16.75
C ARG A 15 8.99 37.25 -16.32
N ALA A 16 9.17 38.56 -16.11
CA ALA A 16 10.44 39.10 -15.64
C ALA A 16 10.79 38.62 -14.21
N VAL A 17 9.78 38.46 -13.34
CA VAL A 17 9.98 37.96 -11.97
C VAL A 17 10.30 36.46 -11.92
N SER A 18 9.78 35.67 -12.86
CA SER A 18 10.01 34.21 -12.89
C SER A 18 11.36 33.78 -13.51
N ILE A 19 12.11 34.70 -14.13
CA ILE A 19 13.40 34.38 -14.77
C ILE A 19 14.59 34.67 -13.83
N ASP A 20 14.39 35.40 -12.74
CA ASP A 20 15.48 35.87 -11.85
C ASP A 20 15.71 34.98 -10.60
N HIS A 21 15.13 33.78 -10.54
CA HIS A 21 15.33 32.82 -9.42
C HIS A 21 16.02 31.52 -9.85
N GLY A 22 16.85 31.58 -10.88
CA GLY A 22 17.73 30.48 -11.26
C GLY A 22 19.20 30.89 -11.27
N GLN A 23 19.90 30.72 -10.14
CA GLN A 23 21.27 30.16 -10.06
C GLN A 23 21.85 30.14 -8.62
N GLN A 24 22.31 28.94 -8.20
CA GLN A 24 23.45 28.60 -7.30
C GLN A 24 23.38 29.06 -5.82
N ASP A 25 23.71 28.33 -4.74
CA ASP A 25 24.20 27.00 -4.30
C ASP A 25 23.92 26.96 -2.74
N PRO A 26 24.41 26.06 -1.84
CA PRO A 26 24.97 24.70 -1.92
C PRO A 26 24.21 23.65 -1.04
N GLU A 27 24.64 22.38 -1.10
CA GLU A 27 24.30 21.31 -0.14
C GLU A 27 24.57 21.71 1.32
N PRO A 28 23.74 21.29 2.30
CA PRO A 28 24.15 21.23 3.69
C PRO A 28 24.55 19.81 4.09
N GLU A 29 25.74 19.75 4.65
CA GLU A 29 26.44 18.59 5.20
C GLU A 29 25.67 17.86 6.31
N ASP A 30 25.98 16.58 6.39
CA ASP A 30 25.72 15.62 7.46
C ASP A 30 26.19 16.15 8.83
N HIS A 31 25.25 16.37 9.74
CA HIS A 31 25.52 16.45 11.17
C HIS A 31 24.49 15.62 11.94
N GLY A 32 24.83 14.35 12.15
CA GLY A 32 24.23 13.53 13.19
C GLY A 32 24.40 14.16 14.57
N ASN A 33 23.27 14.46 15.21
CA ASN A 33 23.24 14.85 16.62
C ASN A 33 22.76 13.63 17.41
N TYR A 34 23.72 12.78 17.81
CA TYR A 34 23.49 11.77 18.84
C TYR A 34 23.71 12.45 20.19
N GLU A 35 22.61 12.71 20.91
CA GLU A 35 22.69 13.10 22.32
C GLU A 35 23.15 11.89 23.14
N ASP A 36 24.38 11.99 23.58
CA ASP A 36 25.05 11.10 24.53
C ASP A 36 24.63 11.51 25.95
N CYS A 37 23.83 10.66 26.60
CA CYS A 37 23.37 10.85 27.98
C CYS A 37 24.02 9.79 28.89
N ASP A 38 25.33 9.90 29.05
CA ASP A 38 26.08 9.13 30.04
C ASP A 38 25.66 9.53 31.46
N SER A 39 24.93 8.62 32.11
CA SER A 39 24.47 8.77 33.48
C SER A 39 25.59 8.42 34.44
N ASN A 40 26.30 9.44 34.93
CA ASN A 40 27.27 9.28 36.01
C ASN A 40 26.57 8.90 37.33
N VAL A 41 27.03 7.77 37.85
CA VAL A 41 26.81 7.19 39.17
C VAL A 41 26.92 8.26 40.26
N THR A 42 25.89 8.40 41.09
CA THR A 42 26.06 8.90 42.46
C THR A 42 25.36 7.94 43.41
N SER A 43 26.16 7.10 44.05
CA SER A 43 25.77 6.34 45.23
C SER A 43 25.53 7.32 46.37
N ASN A 44 24.35 7.29 46.99
CA ASN A 44 24.26 7.65 48.39
C ASN A 44 23.25 6.73 49.09
N SER A 45 23.79 6.01 50.06
CA SER A 45 23.11 5.22 51.06
C SER A 45 22.28 6.11 51.96
N ASP A 46 21.06 5.71 52.28
CA ASP A 46 20.49 5.92 53.62
C ASP A 46 19.50 4.81 53.96
N ILE A 47 19.72 4.24 55.14
CA ILE A 47 18.98 3.14 55.76
C ILE A 47 17.93 3.75 56.67
N ALA A 48 16.65 3.41 56.48
CA ALA A 48 15.66 3.39 57.56
C ALA A 48 14.50 2.43 57.22
N THR A 49 14.56 1.29 57.90
CA THR A 49 13.48 0.41 58.39
C THR A 49 12.02 0.78 58.06
N GLU A 50 11.28 -0.14 57.44
CA GLU A 50 10.20 -0.91 58.10
C GLU A 50 9.48 -1.88 57.15
N SER A 51 9.16 -3.06 57.69
CA SER A 51 8.15 -4.04 57.22
C SER A 51 8.46 -4.91 55.98
N THR A 52 9.47 -5.79 56.09
CA THR A 52 9.63 -6.95 55.20
C THR A 52 8.58 -8.02 55.50
N TRP A 53 7.52 -8.09 54.69
CA TRP A 53 6.63 -9.24 54.68
C TRP A 53 7.39 -10.49 54.20
N ARG A 54 7.41 -11.58 54.98
CA ARG A 54 7.93 -12.90 54.57
C ARG A 54 6.77 -13.88 54.36
N ALA A 55 6.71 -14.46 53.16
CA ALA A 55 5.79 -15.56 52.87
C ALA A 55 6.12 -16.81 53.72
N PRO A 56 5.13 -17.59 54.17
CA PRO A 56 5.36 -18.85 54.87
C PRO A 56 6.18 -19.82 54.03
N GLY A 57 7.19 -20.44 54.64
CA GLY A 57 8.05 -21.41 53.97
C GLY A 57 7.26 -22.64 53.52
N ILE A 58 7.17 -22.85 52.21
CA ILE A 58 6.69 -24.11 51.64
C ILE A 58 7.68 -25.20 52.02
N GLY A 59 7.19 -26.20 52.77
CA GLY A 59 7.96 -27.35 53.21
C GLY A 59 8.68 -28.04 52.05
N THR A 60 9.87 -28.54 52.34
CA THR A 60 10.71 -29.36 51.47
C THR A 60 9.93 -30.56 50.94
N VAL A 61 9.33 -30.42 49.77
CA VAL A 61 8.99 -31.53 48.89
C VAL A 61 10.22 -31.76 48.01
N GLN A 62 10.86 -32.92 48.16
CA GLN A 62 11.82 -33.45 47.18
C GLN A 62 11.14 -33.47 45.81
N LYS A 63 11.43 -32.47 44.98
CA LYS A 63 11.08 -32.47 43.57
C LYS A 63 12.28 -33.04 42.81
N SER A 64 12.03 -34.11 42.08
CA SER A 64 12.87 -34.58 40.98
C SER A 64 13.33 -33.40 40.11
N PRO A 65 14.51 -33.48 39.45
CA PRO A 65 14.95 -32.41 38.55
C PRO A 65 13.98 -32.33 37.37
N MET A 66 12.96 -31.48 37.51
CA MET A 66 12.07 -31.08 36.46
C MET A 66 12.90 -30.25 35.49
N LYS A 67 13.13 -30.77 34.27
CA LYS A 67 13.72 -29.98 33.19
C LYS A 67 12.81 -28.77 32.96
N ILE A 68 13.24 -27.61 33.43
CA ILE A 68 12.61 -26.34 33.11
C ILE A 68 12.95 -26.09 31.64
N TYR A 69 11.99 -26.37 30.75
CA TYR A 69 12.02 -25.81 29.41
C TYR A 69 11.75 -24.32 29.58
N SER A 70 12.82 -23.52 29.63
CA SER A 70 12.71 -22.08 29.46
C SER A 70 12.32 -21.85 28.01
N TYR A 71 11.02 -21.70 27.77
CA TYR A 71 10.53 -21.20 26.51
C TYR A 71 10.80 -19.70 26.50
N ASP A 72 11.67 -19.30 25.59
CA ASP A 72 12.09 -17.91 25.46
C ASP A 72 10.94 -17.13 24.81
N PHE A 73 10.06 -16.57 25.66
CA PHE A 73 8.94 -15.72 25.26
C PHE A 73 9.37 -14.26 25.08
N ILE A 74 10.64 -14.00 24.73
CA ILE A 74 11.11 -12.64 24.49
C ILE A 74 10.42 -12.12 23.22
N PRO A 75 9.55 -11.10 23.31
CA PRO A 75 8.93 -10.53 22.14
C PRO A 75 9.99 -9.80 21.33
N VAL A 76 10.29 -10.28 20.12
CA VAL A 76 11.13 -9.56 19.16
C VAL A 76 10.25 -8.54 18.45
N VAL A 77 10.31 -7.28 18.89
CA VAL A 77 9.66 -6.17 18.21
C VAL A 77 10.64 -5.64 17.16
N ALA A 78 10.30 -5.81 15.88
CA ALA A 78 11.06 -5.20 14.80
C ALA A 78 10.64 -3.72 14.69
N GLU A 79 11.53 -2.80 15.09
CA GLU A 79 11.25 -1.35 15.13
C GLU A 79 11.49 -0.63 13.79
N VAL A 80 12.18 -1.29 12.85
CA VAL A 80 12.60 -0.67 11.59
C VAL A 80 12.02 -1.45 10.41
N GLN A 81 11.37 -0.74 9.48
CA GLN A 81 10.95 -1.35 8.22
C GLN A 81 12.18 -1.86 7.46
N PRO A 82 12.14 -3.07 6.87
CA PRO A 82 13.26 -3.58 6.11
C PRO A 82 13.62 -2.61 4.98
N SER A 83 14.92 -2.36 4.83
CA SER A 83 15.44 -1.48 3.77
C SER A 83 14.96 -1.95 2.40
N ILE A 84 14.50 -1.01 1.56
CA ILE A 84 14.09 -1.31 0.19
C ILE A 84 15.34 -1.73 -0.61
N PRO A 85 15.40 -2.95 -1.15
CA PRO A 85 16.56 -3.40 -1.91
C PRO A 85 16.64 -2.66 -3.25
N ARG A 86 17.87 -2.41 -3.72
CA ARG A 86 18.10 -1.90 -5.08
C ARG A 86 17.75 -2.99 -6.10
N ALA A 87 17.15 -2.59 -7.22
CA ALA A 87 16.84 -3.50 -8.32
C ALA A 87 18.13 -4.05 -8.96
N ASP A 88 18.07 -5.29 -9.44
CA ASP A 88 19.15 -5.88 -10.23
C ASP A 88 19.33 -5.14 -11.58
N HIS A 89 20.56 -5.12 -12.10
CA HIS A 89 20.92 -4.41 -13.31
C HIS A 89 20.07 -4.83 -14.52
N GLN A 90 19.77 -6.13 -14.66
CA GLN A 90 18.95 -6.63 -15.76
C GLN A 90 17.51 -6.09 -15.67
N THR A 91 16.98 -5.96 -14.46
CA THR A 91 15.64 -5.40 -14.22
C THR A 91 15.61 -3.90 -14.53
N GLU A 92 16.67 -3.18 -14.16
CA GLU A 92 16.82 -1.75 -14.49
C GLU A 92 16.85 -1.53 -16.02
N GLU A 93 17.64 -2.30 -16.77
CA GLU A 93 17.71 -2.21 -18.23
C GLU A 93 16.37 -2.54 -18.91
N GLN A 94 15.71 -3.62 -18.48
CA GLN A 94 14.40 -3.98 -18.98
C GLN A 94 13.38 -2.86 -18.74
N ARG A 95 13.43 -2.19 -17.58
CA ARG A 95 12.59 -1.04 -17.30
C ARG A 95 12.81 0.08 -18.31
N TYR A 96 14.06 0.47 -18.59
CA TYR A 96 14.36 1.51 -19.58
C TYR A 96 13.80 1.15 -20.96
N SER A 97 13.97 -0.11 -21.38
CA SER A 97 13.48 -0.60 -22.66
C SER A 97 11.94 -0.62 -22.75
N CYS A 98 11.26 -1.13 -21.74
CA CYS A 98 9.80 -1.25 -21.67
C CYS A 98 9.13 0.13 -21.62
N GLN A 99 9.70 1.06 -20.84
CA GLN A 99 9.19 2.43 -20.73
C GLN A 99 9.66 3.32 -21.88
N LYS A 100 10.50 2.78 -22.79
CA LYS A 100 11.17 3.53 -23.87
C LYS A 100 11.82 4.82 -23.37
N MET A 101 12.33 4.78 -22.13
CA MET A 101 13.07 5.88 -21.54
C MET A 101 14.37 6.07 -22.34
N ASN A 102 14.82 7.32 -22.46
CA ASN A 102 15.94 7.75 -23.31
C ASN A 102 15.68 7.71 -24.83
N LEU A 103 14.45 7.45 -25.27
CA LEU A 103 14.05 7.55 -26.68
C LEU A 103 13.10 8.72 -26.90
N ASN A 104 13.26 9.43 -28.02
CA ASN A 104 12.38 10.54 -28.43
C ASN A 104 10.93 10.10 -28.74
N SER A 105 10.65 8.79 -28.71
CA SER A 105 9.33 8.19 -28.95
C SER A 105 8.65 7.68 -27.67
N TRP A 106 9.16 8.00 -26.47
CA TRP A 106 8.60 7.51 -25.19
C TRP A 106 7.10 7.81 -25.02
N ASN A 107 6.61 8.92 -25.59
CA ASN A 107 5.20 9.35 -25.55
C ASN A 107 4.33 8.78 -26.69
N LYS A 108 4.88 7.96 -27.59
CA LYS A 108 4.18 7.40 -28.76
C LYS A 108 3.68 5.96 -28.55
N ILE A 109 3.67 5.48 -27.31
CA ILE A 109 3.26 4.11 -26.99
C ILE A 109 1.74 3.97 -27.19
N LYS A 110 1.35 3.13 -28.16
CA LYS A 110 -0.07 2.84 -28.46
C LYS A 110 -0.65 1.91 -27.38
N TYR A 111 -1.05 2.48 -26.25
CA TYR A 111 -1.56 1.70 -25.12
C TYR A 111 -3.07 1.42 -25.19
N LYS A 112 -3.84 2.12 -26.05
CA LYS A 112 -5.31 2.02 -26.08
C LYS A 112 -5.82 0.62 -26.44
N ASP A 113 -5.15 -0.08 -27.36
CA ASP A 113 -5.58 -1.42 -27.77
C ASP A 113 -5.24 -2.45 -26.69
N VAL A 114 -4.05 -2.37 -26.10
CA VAL A 114 -3.67 -3.20 -24.95
C VAL A 114 -4.63 -2.96 -23.77
N GLN A 115 -4.95 -1.70 -23.49
CA GLN A 115 -5.85 -1.31 -22.40
C GLN A 115 -7.25 -1.96 -22.53
N LYS A 116 -7.78 -2.13 -23.74
CA LYS A 116 -9.08 -2.81 -23.93
C LYS A 116 -9.04 -4.28 -23.50
N HIS A 117 -7.93 -4.98 -23.77
CA HIS A 117 -7.76 -6.39 -23.41
C HIS A 117 -7.54 -6.58 -21.91
N LEU A 118 -6.97 -5.56 -21.23
CA LEU A 118 -6.67 -5.60 -19.80
C LEU A 118 -7.80 -5.05 -18.91
N HIS A 119 -8.86 -4.48 -19.48
CA HIS A 119 -10.00 -4.00 -18.70
C HIS A 119 -11.05 -5.09 -18.50
N ALA A 120 -11.34 -5.39 -17.23
CA ALA A 120 -12.43 -6.29 -16.84
C ALA A 120 -13.44 -5.57 -15.94
N ALA A 121 -14.57 -5.14 -16.52
CA ALA A 121 -15.69 -4.59 -15.78
C ALA A 121 -16.67 -5.71 -15.36
N PRO A 122 -17.45 -5.55 -14.27
CA PRO A 122 -17.55 -4.36 -13.41
C PRO A 122 -16.60 -4.38 -12.20
N VAL A 123 -16.12 -5.55 -11.77
CA VAL A 123 -15.42 -5.73 -10.49
C VAL A 123 -14.07 -4.99 -10.44
N PHE A 124 -13.36 -4.90 -11.56
CA PHE A 124 -12.06 -4.24 -11.64
C PHE A 124 -12.14 -2.81 -12.21
N SER A 125 -13.35 -2.23 -12.24
CA SER A 125 -13.56 -0.83 -12.62
C SER A 125 -13.56 0.09 -11.40
N ALA A 126 -13.36 1.39 -11.63
CA ALA A 126 -13.39 2.36 -10.55
C ALA A 126 -14.78 2.45 -9.91
N LEU A 127 -14.80 2.62 -8.59
CA LEU A 127 -16.05 2.78 -7.85
C LEU A 127 -16.78 4.05 -8.32
N LYS A 128 -18.00 3.88 -8.83
CA LYS A 128 -18.83 5.01 -9.25
C LYS A 128 -19.37 5.75 -8.01
N VAL A 129 -19.17 7.05 -7.98
CA VAL A 129 -19.78 7.92 -6.97
C VAL A 129 -21.23 8.19 -7.39
N ASN A 130 -22.17 8.14 -6.44
CA ASN A 130 -23.55 8.53 -6.70
C ASN A 130 -23.56 10.01 -7.16
N PRO A 131 -24.14 10.33 -8.34
CA PRO A 131 -24.21 11.70 -8.85
C PRO A 131 -24.74 12.72 -7.84
N GLN A 132 -25.68 12.30 -6.97
CA GLN A 132 -26.26 13.15 -5.93
C GLN A 132 -25.26 13.53 -4.83
N LEU A 133 -24.21 12.73 -4.63
CA LEU A 133 -23.15 13.00 -3.63
C LEU A 133 -22.00 13.81 -4.22
N THR A 134 -21.93 13.94 -5.55
CA THR A 134 -20.82 14.63 -6.23
C THR A 134 -20.73 16.11 -5.85
N SER A 135 -21.87 16.77 -5.59
CA SER A 135 -21.94 18.16 -5.12
C SER A 135 -21.65 18.34 -3.63
N LEU A 136 -21.82 17.28 -2.83
CA LEU A 136 -21.54 17.25 -1.39
C LEU A 136 -20.06 16.97 -1.07
N GLY A 137 -19.36 16.32 -2.00
CA GLY A 137 -17.94 16.01 -1.85
C GLY A 137 -17.09 17.28 -1.83
N LYS A 138 -16.34 17.50 -0.75
CA LYS A 138 -15.35 18.60 -0.64
C LYS A 138 -14.13 18.42 -1.55
N LEU A 139 -14.11 17.35 -2.33
CA LEU A 139 -12.98 16.99 -3.16
C LEU A 139 -13.07 17.71 -4.50
N THR A 140 -11.99 18.37 -4.90
CA THR A 140 -11.94 19.03 -6.20
C THR A 140 -12.20 18.02 -7.32
N SER A 141 -12.75 18.49 -8.45
CA SER A 141 -12.95 17.65 -9.65
C SER A 141 -11.65 16.94 -10.07
N HIS A 142 -10.50 17.57 -9.85
CA HIS A 142 -9.20 16.99 -10.15
C HIS A 142 -8.89 15.79 -9.24
N SER A 143 -9.00 15.94 -7.92
CA SER A 143 -8.74 14.87 -6.97
C SER A 143 -9.69 13.68 -7.16
N GLN A 144 -10.96 13.92 -7.51
CA GLN A 144 -11.90 12.83 -7.83
C GLN A 144 -11.47 12.04 -9.07
N LYS A 145 -11.02 12.73 -10.12
CA LYS A 145 -10.50 12.10 -11.35
C LYS A 145 -9.22 11.30 -11.06
N THR A 146 -8.31 11.83 -10.24
CA THR A 146 -7.08 11.14 -9.87
C THR A 146 -7.35 9.87 -9.07
N LEU A 147 -8.24 9.93 -8.08
CA LEU A 147 -8.67 8.75 -7.33
C LEU A 147 -9.32 7.72 -8.25
N ALA A 148 -10.21 8.16 -9.16
CA ALA A 148 -10.88 7.29 -10.13
C ALA A 148 -9.87 6.58 -11.04
N ARG A 149 -8.92 7.31 -11.61
CA ARG A 149 -7.85 6.75 -12.45
C ARG A 149 -6.99 5.75 -11.69
N THR A 150 -6.60 6.08 -10.45
CA THR A 150 -5.74 5.22 -9.63
C THR A 150 -6.43 3.89 -9.31
N ASP A 151 -7.69 3.94 -8.90
CA ASP A 151 -8.52 2.74 -8.65
C ASP A 151 -8.72 1.90 -9.92
N THR A 152 -8.97 2.54 -11.06
CA THR A 152 -9.02 1.85 -12.36
C THR A 152 -7.72 1.12 -12.67
N VAL A 153 -6.57 1.77 -12.47
CA VAL A 153 -5.25 1.16 -12.71
C VAL A 153 -5.01 -0.01 -11.77
N LEU A 154 -5.27 0.16 -10.46
CA LEU A 154 -5.12 -0.91 -9.48
C LEU A 154 -6.05 -2.09 -9.78
N GLY A 155 -7.31 -1.83 -10.14
CA GLY A 155 -8.24 -2.86 -10.59
C GLY A 155 -7.73 -3.63 -11.80
N THR A 156 -7.26 -2.91 -12.83
CA THR A 156 -6.64 -3.53 -14.01
C THR A 156 -5.43 -4.38 -13.65
N ILE A 157 -4.53 -3.89 -12.80
CA ILE A 157 -3.35 -4.66 -12.37
C ILE A 157 -3.78 -5.94 -11.63
N THR A 158 -4.72 -5.85 -10.68
CA THR A 158 -5.25 -7.04 -9.98
C THR A 158 -5.81 -8.06 -10.97
N TYR A 159 -6.58 -7.62 -11.97
CA TYR A 159 -7.11 -8.51 -13.00
C TYR A 159 -5.99 -9.18 -13.82
N CYS A 160 -4.98 -8.42 -14.24
CA CYS A 160 -3.85 -8.94 -15.01
C CYS A 160 -3.10 -10.04 -14.26
N ILE A 161 -2.85 -9.85 -12.96
CA ILE A 161 -2.14 -10.85 -12.15
C ILE A 161 -2.96 -12.14 -12.03
N LEU A 162 -4.28 -12.02 -11.83
CA LEU A 162 -5.17 -13.19 -11.78
C LEU A 162 -5.18 -13.93 -13.13
N LYS A 163 -5.21 -13.20 -14.24
CA LYS A 163 -5.11 -13.79 -15.59
C LYS A 163 -3.77 -14.45 -15.86
N GLU A 164 -2.67 -13.85 -15.40
CA GLU A 164 -1.35 -14.45 -15.51
C GLU A 164 -1.28 -15.79 -14.78
N ARG A 165 -1.81 -15.86 -13.55
CA ARG A 165 -1.90 -17.10 -12.78
C ARG A 165 -2.73 -18.17 -13.49
N GLU A 166 -3.89 -17.81 -14.02
CA GLU A 166 -4.76 -18.72 -14.79
C GLU A 166 -4.04 -19.29 -16.02
N GLN A 167 -3.28 -18.45 -16.75
CA GLN A 167 -2.52 -18.89 -17.92
C GLN A 167 -1.33 -19.78 -17.56
N ILE A 168 -0.65 -19.50 -16.45
CA ILE A 168 0.43 -20.37 -15.94
C ILE A 168 -0.13 -21.72 -15.51
N GLU A 169 -1.26 -21.75 -14.82
CA GLU A 169 -1.94 -22.98 -14.43
C GLU A 169 -2.34 -23.80 -15.68
N ALA A 170 -2.95 -23.16 -16.67
CA ALA A 170 -3.29 -23.80 -17.94
C ALA A 170 -2.05 -24.36 -18.65
N ALA A 171 -0.95 -23.60 -18.70
CA ALA A 171 0.31 -24.04 -19.30
C ALA A 171 0.90 -25.25 -18.54
N LEU A 172 0.88 -25.24 -17.21
CA LEU A 172 1.34 -26.36 -16.39
C LEU A 172 0.48 -27.61 -16.62
N ASN A 173 -0.84 -27.46 -16.72
CA ASN A 173 -1.75 -28.57 -17.03
C ASN A 173 -1.48 -29.17 -18.42
N GLU A 174 -1.14 -28.34 -19.42
CA GLU A 174 -0.75 -28.82 -20.75
C GLU A 174 0.61 -29.54 -20.75
N VAL A 175 1.57 -29.07 -19.95
CA VAL A 175 2.84 -29.76 -19.76
C VAL A 175 2.63 -31.09 -19.02
N GLU A 176 1.71 -31.13 -18.05
CA GLU A 176 1.39 -32.33 -17.26
C GLU A 176 0.86 -33.46 -18.14
N LYS A 177 0.01 -33.12 -19.11
CA LYS A 177 -0.50 -34.07 -20.13
C LYS A 177 0.61 -34.66 -21.00
N LYS A 178 1.67 -33.90 -21.27
CA LYS A 178 2.77 -34.32 -22.15
C LYS A 178 3.87 -35.07 -21.39
N ASN A 179 4.27 -34.53 -20.23
CA ASN A 179 5.40 -34.98 -19.43
C ASN A 179 5.09 -34.81 -17.93
N PRO A 180 4.45 -35.79 -17.27
CA PRO A 180 4.01 -35.66 -15.88
C PRO A 180 5.19 -35.51 -14.89
N GLU A 181 6.34 -36.14 -15.16
CA GLU A 181 7.52 -36.02 -14.30
C GLU A 181 8.15 -34.63 -14.30
N ALA A 182 8.05 -33.89 -15.43
CA ALA A 182 8.59 -32.53 -15.51
C ALA A 182 7.77 -31.54 -14.67
N VAL A 183 6.47 -31.79 -14.51
CA VAL A 183 5.57 -30.89 -13.78
C VAL A 183 5.79 -30.91 -12.28
N SER A 184 6.16 -32.05 -11.69
CA SER A 184 6.46 -32.12 -10.27
C SER A 184 7.66 -31.24 -9.91
N VAL A 185 8.72 -31.27 -10.73
CA VAL A 185 9.91 -30.41 -10.59
C VAL A 185 9.55 -28.94 -10.78
N LEU A 186 8.76 -28.61 -11.81
CA LEU A 186 8.31 -27.24 -12.05
C LEU A 186 7.47 -26.71 -10.89
N LYS A 187 6.49 -27.49 -10.40
CA LYS A 187 5.66 -27.10 -9.25
C LYS A 187 6.51 -26.88 -8.00
N GLN A 188 7.50 -27.74 -7.74
CA GLN A 188 8.41 -27.55 -6.61
C GLN A 188 9.26 -26.28 -6.75
N SER A 189 9.76 -25.97 -7.95
CA SER A 189 10.56 -24.77 -8.20
C SER A 189 9.75 -23.46 -8.12
N LEU A 190 8.52 -23.45 -8.65
CA LEU A 190 7.68 -22.26 -8.78
C LEU A 190 6.86 -21.94 -7.52
N PHE A 191 6.56 -22.94 -6.68
CA PHE A 191 5.61 -22.77 -5.57
C PHE A 191 6.14 -23.16 -4.18
N ALA A 192 7.28 -23.87 -4.03
CA ALA A 192 7.70 -24.41 -2.73
C ALA A 192 8.76 -23.58 -1.96
N LYS A 193 9.44 -22.63 -2.59
CA LYS A 193 10.52 -21.82 -1.96
C LYS A 193 10.00 -20.47 -1.45
N SER A 194 10.67 -19.89 -0.45
CA SER A 194 10.37 -18.56 0.09
C SER A 194 10.59 -17.42 -0.92
N ASP A 195 11.51 -17.59 -1.88
CA ASP A 195 11.74 -16.66 -3.00
C ASP A 195 11.12 -17.18 -4.31
N SER A 196 9.99 -17.89 -4.20
CA SER A 196 9.34 -18.48 -5.37
C SER A 196 8.45 -17.50 -6.11
N PHE A 197 8.13 -17.83 -7.37
CA PHE A 197 7.14 -17.11 -8.17
C PHE A 197 5.82 -16.90 -7.40
N LYS A 198 5.39 -17.92 -6.63
CA LYS A 198 4.20 -17.84 -5.79
C LYS A 198 4.27 -16.68 -4.80
N GLN A 199 5.37 -16.55 -4.06
CA GLN A 199 5.51 -15.52 -3.03
C GLN A 199 5.45 -14.13 -3.65
N THR A 200 6.25 -13.87 -4.70
CA THR A 200 6.25 -12.59 -5.42
C THR A 200 4.87 -12.26 -5.99
N SER A 201 4.19 -13.24 -6.57
CA SER A 201 2.85 -13.04 -7.10
C SER A 201 1.83 -12.76 -5.98
N ASP A 202 1.93 -13.45 -4.84
CA ASP A 202 1.04 -13.26 -3.68
C ASP A 202 1.25 -11.88 -3.07
N ASP A 203 2.51 -11.44 -2.92
CA ASP A 203 2.87 -10.11 -2.43
C ASP A 203 2.36 -9.01 -3.36
N LEU A 204 2.46 -9.20 -4.68
CA LEU A 204 1.94 -8.24 -5.66
C LEU A 204 0.41 -8.15 -5.59
N LEU A 205 -0.28 -9.28 -5.44
CA LEU A 205 -1.73 -9.31 -5.24
C LEU A 205 -2.12 -8.63 -3.93
N HIS A 206 -1.41 -8.93 -2.83
CA HIS A 206 -1.65 -8.33 -1.54
C HIS A 206 -1.47 -6.80 -1.61
N TYR A 207 -0.33 -6.33 -2.12
CA TYR A 207 -0.05 -4.92 -2.27
C TYR A 207 -1.13 -4.22 -3.11
N THR A 208 -1.45 -4.74 -4.30
CA THR A 208 -2.43 -4.09 -5.18
C THR A 208 -3.85 -4.09 -4.58
N CYS A 209 -4.27 -5.18 -3.94
CA CYS A 209 -5.56 -5.27 -3.26
C CYS A 209 -5.64 -4.32 -2.06
N THR A 210 -4.59 -4.28 -1.22
CA THR A 210 -4.51 -3.40 -0.06
C THR A 210 -4.49 -1.92 -0.47
N ARG A 211 -3.70 -1.55 -1.47
CA ARG A 211 -3.71 -0.17 -2.00
C ARG A 211 -5.09 0.21 -2.56
N ARG A 212 -5.80 -0.72 -3.19
CA ARG A 212 -7.16 -0.46 -3.70
C ARG A 212 -8.18 -0.34 -2.58
N SER A 213 -8.07 -1.15 -1.52
CA SER A 213 -8.96 -1.06 -0.35
C SER A 213 -8.77 0.26 0.41
N GLU A 214 -7.53 0.72 0.59
CA GLU A 214 -7.22 2.05 1.13
C GLU A 214 -7.87 3.17 0.30
N MET A 215 -7.83 3.06 -1.03
CA MET A 215 -8.51 4.03 -1.91
C MET A 215 -10.02 4.05 -1.69
N PHE A 216 -10.64 2.88 -1.49
CA PHE A 216 -12.06 2.81 -1.15
C PHE A 216 -12.36 3.42 0.21
N GLU A 217 -11.54 3.16 1.22
CA GLU A 217 -11.71 3.74 2.55
C GLU A 217 -11.59 5.27 2.51
N ASN A 218 -10.57 5.79 1.84
CA ASN A 218 -10.36 7.22 1.68
C ASN A 218 -11.56 7.89 0.99
N ARG A 219 -12.11 7.25 -0.07
CA ARG A 219 -13.34 7.73 -0.70
C ARG A 219 -14.54 7.69 0.25
N ARG A 220 -14.73 6.61 0.99
CA ARG A 220 -15.83 6.51 1.98
C ARG A 220 -15.73 7.59 3.05
N ARG A 221 -14.52 7.89 3.52
CA ARG A 221 -14.27 8.94 4.53
C ARG A 221 -14.69 10.32 4.03
N ILE A 222 -14.46 10.63 2.75
CA ILE A 222 -14.87 11.90 2.13
C ILE A 222 -16.39 12.09 2.13
N PHE A 223 -17.14 11.01 1.86
CA PHE A 223 -18.61 11.06 1.80
C PHE A 223 -19.29 10.68 3.12
N LYS A 224 -18.52 10.45 4.20
CA LYS A 224 -19.08 10.11 5.51
C LYS A 224 -19.86 11.33 6.07
N PRO A 225 -21.12 11.16 6.49
CA PRO A 225 -21.88 12.22 7.14
C PRO A 225 -21.16 12.68 8.41
N ARG A 226 -21.04 14.01 8.59
CA ARG A 226 -20.37 14.59 9.76
C ARG A 226 -21.23 14.56 11.02
N SER A 227 -22.55 14.64 10.87
CA SER A 227 -23.46 14.53 12.00
C SER A 227 -23.93 13.09 12.15
N GLU A 228 -23.92 12.63 13.40
CA GLU A 228 -24.43 11.32 13.77
C GLU A 228 -25.93 11.18 13.45
N PHE A 229 -26.68 12.28 13.60
CA PHE A 229 -28.08 12.35 13.18
C PHE A 229 -28.29 12.04 11.69
N LEU A 230 -27.48 12.64 10.80
CA LEU A 230 -27.57 12.36 9.35
C LEU A 230 -27.12 10.94 9.03
N ALA A 231 -26.13 10.41 9.76
CA ALA A 231 -25.69 9.03 9.61
C ALA A 231 -26.80 8.04 9.98
N THR A 232 -27.53 8.27 11.07
CA THR A 232 -28.68 7.45 11.49
C THR A 232 -29.82 7.56 10.49
N LYS A 233 -30.20 8.78 10.07
CA LYS A 233 -31.20 9.00 9.01
C LYS A 233 -30.86 8.28 7.70
N LEU A 234 -29.59 8.30 7.28
CA LEU A 234 -29.13 7.57 6.08
C LEU A 234 -29.22 6.06 6.25
N LYS A 235 -28.89 5.52 7.43
CA LYS A 235 -29.06 4.09 7.73
C LYS A 235 -30.54 3.68 7.68
N ASP A 236 -31.43 4.49 8.25
CA ASP A 236 -32.88 4.24 8.25
C ASP A 236 -33.46 4.28 6.83
N LEU A 237 -32.95 5.16 5.96
CA LEU A 237 -33.33 5.23 4.54
C LEU A 237 -32.80 4.06 3.70
N HIS A 238 -31.69 3.43 4.10
CA HIS A 238 -31.06 2.32 3.38
C HIS A 238 -31.50 0.94 3.88
N ALA A 239 -32.03 0.83 5.11
CA ALA A 239 -32.58 -0.40 5.69
C ALA A 239 -33.67 -1.10 4.81
N PRO A 240 -34.56 -0.39 4.08
CA PRO A 240 -35.58 -1.03 3.27
C PRO A 240 -35.03 -1.74 2.03
N ILE A 241 -33.89 -1.30 1.49
CA ILE A 241 -33.37 -1.78 0.20
C ILE A 241 -32.83 -3.23 0.32
N TYR A 242 -32.35 -3.61 1.49
CA TYR A 242 -31.85 -4.97 1.75
C TYR A 242 -32.94 -5.97 2.16
N SER A 243 -34.13 -5.51 2.57
CA SER A 243 -35.25 -6.41 2.88
C SER A 243 -36.06 -6.79 1.65
N THR A 244 -36.09 -5.94 0.61
CA THR A 244 -36.89 -6.22 -0.61
C THR A 244 -36.18 -7.13 -1.62
N SER A 245 -34.85 -7.28 -1.55
CA SER A 245 -34.09 -8.17 -2.46
C SER A 245 -34.20 -9.66 -2.12
N LYS A 246 -34.74 -10.04 -0.97
CA LYS A 246 -34.94 -11.46 -0.60
C LYS A 246 -36.24 -12.08 -1.12
N ASN A 247 -37.12 -11.29 -1.75
CA ASN A 247 -38.45 -11.75 -2.16
C ASN A 247 -38.59 -12.05 -3.67
N TYR A 248 -37.49 -12.09 -4.44
CA TYR A 248 -37.51 -12.39 -5.88
C TYR A 248 -36.68 -13.63 -6.29
N LEU A 249 -36.36 -14.50 -5.32
CA LEU A 249 -35.77 -15.81 -5.57
C LEU A 249 -36.61 -16.86 -4.83
N ASN A 250 -37.82 -17.09 -5.33
CA ASN A 250 -38.60 -18.32 -5.15
C ASN A 250 -39.24 -18.66 -6.49
#